data_AF-A0A1F8UPV2-F1
#
_entry.id   AF-A0A1F8UPV2-F1
#
_cell.length_a   1.000
_cell.length_b   1.000
_cell.length_c   1.000
_cell.angle_alpha   90.00
_cell.angle_beta   90.00
_cell.angle_gamma   90.00
#
_symmetry.space_group_name_H-M   'P 1'
#
loop_
_entity.id
_entity.type
_entity.pdbx_description
1 polymer ?
#
loop_
_entity_poly.entity_id
_entity_poly.type
_entity_poly.pdbx_seq_one_letter_code
_entity_poly.pdbx_strand_id
1 'polypeptide(L)'
;MIDIKNFPKRTENIVQEQEDMRLEKSYEELAKLSSSTVMIHVFDSDGQSIGMGSGVIIGEDGVIVTNYHVIAGGWYYSVLFEDSEKSGIKYETYSVLNTNKKKDLALLKIRAKKTPVPLRKQNDIIRGQRVVAIGSPLGLMNTFSEGIISGIRKTENYDFIQTTAPISPGSSGGALLNLYGELVGITAAHFIDGQNINVAVPAKYVLELLEQRATIINREIMNNYSIFKFENIEIMFDGIFRSRYDENYKIALYQCRQDSNDLSELIKNPIFCSALEDYYIEKIKIIAAKHGIGRYEFELGARNIMFSFSLKRGKFQKNEWSPILTKNI
;
A
#
# COMPACT_ATOMS: atom_id res chain seq x y z
N MET A 1 1.28 -75.22 -15.22
CA MET A 1 0.69 -74.44 -16.33
C MET A 1 -0.56 -73.76 -15.75
N ILE A 2 -0.44 -72.50 -15.31
CA ILE A 2 -0.82 -71.25 -16.04
C ILE A 2 -2.37 -71.19 -16.15
N ASP A 3 -3.09 -70.15 -15.69
CA ASP A 3 -2.74 -68.73 -15.70
C ASP A 3 -3.42 -67.93 -14.57
N ILE A 4 -2.63 -67.24 -13.76
CA ILE A 4 -3.10 -66.11 -12.94
C ILE A 4 -2.82 -64.85 -13.78
N LYS A 5 -3.60 -64.69 -14.85
CA LYS A 5 -3.65 -63.47 -15.67
C LYS A 5 -5.09 -63.27 -16.11
N ASN A 6 -5.79 -62.35 -15.44
CA ASN A 6 -6.69 -61.39 -16.07
C ASN A 6 -7.30 -60.44 -15.04
N PHE A 7 -6.44 -59.62 -14.43
CA PHE A 7 -6.84 -58.25 -14.14
C PHE A 7 -5.78 -57.31 -14.69
N PRO A 8 -6.16 -56.31 -15.50
CA PRO A 8 -5.22 -55.47 -16.21
C PRO A 8 -4.38 -54.66 -15.22
N LYS A 9 -3.06 -54.87 -15.29
CA LYS A 9 -2.07 -53.91 -14.80
C LYS A 9 -2.00 -52.74 -15.78
N ARG A 10 -1.78 -51.55 -15.21
CA ARG A 10 -1.61 -50.21 -15.83
C ARG A 10 -2.88 -49.46 -16.19
N THR A 11 -3.20 -48.50 -15.32
CA THR A 11 -3.09 -47.10 -15.73
C THR A 11 -2.06 -46.44 -14.81
N GLU A 12 -0.78 -46.65 -15.13
CA GLU A 12 0.22 -45.62 -14.89
C GLU A 12 -0.24 -44.41 -15.69
N ASN A 13 -0.79 -43.41 -14.99
CA ASN A 13 -0.86 -41.98 -15.32
C ASN A 13 -1.91 -41.32 -14.42
N ILE A 14 -1.63 -41.24 -13.11
CA ILE A 14 -2.03 -40.06 -12.37
C ILE A 14 -0.74 -39.27 -12.24
N VAL A 15 -0.52 -38.47 -13.28
CA VAL A 15 0.23 -37.22 -13.31
C VAL A 15 0.86 -36.92 -11.94
N GLN A 16 2.12 -37.33 -11.79
CA GLN A 16 3.06 -36.57 -10.97
C GLN A 16 3.21 -35.23 -11.67
N GLU A 17 2.23 -34.35 -11.48
CA GLU A 17 2.48 -32.93 -11.52
C GLU A 17 3.51 -32.73 -10.42
N GLN A 18 4.75 -32.48 -10.83
CA GLN A 18 5.73 -31.84 -9.99
C GLN A 18 5.16 -30.47 -9.62
N GLU A 19 4.21 -30.42 -8.68
CA GLU A 19 4.17 -29.32 -7.75
C GLU A 19 5.55 -29.30 -7.12
N ASP A 20 6.34 -28.28 -7.40
CA ASP A 20 7.51 -27.94 -6.59
C ASP A 20 7.12 -28.20 -5.15
N MET A 21 7.78 -29.16 -4.47
CA MET A 21 7.50 -29.48 -3.07
C MET A 21 7.80 -28.22 -2.26
N ARG A 22 6.79 -27.37 -2.08
CA ARG A 22 6.88 -26.20 -1.24
C ARG A 22 7.01 -26.71 0.18
N LEU A 23 8.12 -26.40 0.81
CA LEU A 23 8.37 -26.75 2.20
C LEU A 23 7.73 -25.69 3.09
N GLU A 24 6.95 -26.14 4.08
CA GLU A 24 6.50 -25.26 5.16
C GLU A 24 7.72 -24.75 5.93
N LYS A 25 7.71 -23.46 6.24
CA LYS A 25 8.71 -22.78 7.06
C LYS A 25 8.44 -23.04 8.53
N SER A 26 9.49 -23.07 9.34
CA SER A 26 9.37 -23.03 10.79
C SER A 26 8.80 -21.68 11.25
N TYR A 27 8.36 -21.60 12.51
CA TYR A 27 7.90 -20.33 13.07
C TYR A 27 9.01 -19.30 13.22
N GLU A 28 10.23 -19.72 13.52
CA GLU A 28 11.41 -18.87 13.55
C GLU A 28 11.75 -18.32 12.16
N GLU A 29 11.55 -19.11 11.11
CA GLU A 29 11.73 -18.65 9.73
C GLU A 29 10.65 -17.66 9.30
N LEU A 30 9.39 -17.90 9.69
CA LEU A 30 8.29 -16.96 9.44
C LEU A 30 8.46 -15.66 10.25
N ALA A 31 8.95 -15.74 11.49
CA ALA A 31 9.20 -14.58 12.33
C ALA A 31 10.22 -13.62 11.71
N LYS A 32 11.16 -14.10 10.89
CA LYS A 32 12.11 -13.24 10.14
C LYS A 32 11.40 -12.35 9.09
N LEU A 33 10.21 -12.73 8.63
CA LEU A 33 9.38 -11.91 7.72
C LEU A 33 8.77 -10.68 8.41
N SER A 34 8.90 -10.58 9.73
CA SER A 34 8.55 -9.36 10.47
C SER A 34 9.36 -8.14 10.05
N SER A 35 10.56 -8.32 9.50
CA SER A 35 11.36 -7.24 8.87
C SER A 35 10.66 -6.54 7.70
N SER A 36 9.64 -7.19 7.10
CA SER A 36 8.79 -6.64 6.04
C SER A 36 7.43 -6.16 6.56
N THR A 37 7.15 -6.30 7.86
CA THR A 37 6.00 -5.70 8.54
C THR A 37 6.44 -4.41 9.21
N VAL A 38 5.61 -3.38 9.13
CA VAL A 38 5.92 -2.04 9.60
C VAL A 38 4.85 -1.54 10.57
N MET A 39 5.24 -0.62 11.44
CA MET A 39 4.30 0.24 12.15
C MET A 39 4.06 1.51 11.33
N ILE A 40 2.81 1.93 11.26
CA ILE A 40 2.38 3.17 10.61
C ILE A 40 1.83 4.08 11.69
N HIS A 41 2.41 5.27 11.83
CA HIS A 41 1.81 6.39 12.54
C HIS A 41 1.17 7.34 11.56
N VAL A 42 0.03 7.90 11.95
CA VAL A 42 -0.77 8.79 11.13
C VAL A 42 -0.81 10.16 11.78
N PHE A 43 -0.48 11.18 11.02
CA PHE A 43 -0.40 12.55 11.50
C PHE A 43 -1.37 13.45 10.78
N ASP A 44 -1.95 14.42 11.48
CA ASP A 44 -2.71 15.50 10.88
C ASP A 44 -1.80 16.60 10.29
N SER A 45 -2.41 17.68 9.80
CA SER A 45 -1.69 18.82 9.22
C SER A 45 -0.85 19.59 10.23
N ASP A 46 -1.16 19.49 11.52
CA ASP A 46 -0.45 20.16 12.61
C ASP A 46 0.71 19.29 13.14
N GLY A 47 0.90 18.09 12.59
CA GLY A 47 1.92 17.14 13.02
C GLY A 47 1.56 16.37 14.29
N GLN A 48 0.29 16.36 14.69
CA GLN A 48 -0.17 15.57 15.83
C GLN A 48 -0.49 14.14 15.37
N SER A 49 -0.03 13.15 16.14
CA SER A 49 -0.36 11.75 15.88
C SER A 49 -1.83 11.49 16.21
N ILE A 50 -2.62 11.14 15.19
CA ILE A 50 -4.07 10.89 15.30
C ILE A 50 -4.41 9.40 15.26
N GLY A 51 -3.46 8.54 14.94
CA GLY A 51 -3.68 7.10 14.87
C GLY A 51 -2.41 6.31 14.63
N MET A 52 -2.51 4.99 14.80
CA MET A 52 -1.46 4.05 14.46
C MET A 52 -2.03 2.70 14.00
N GLY A 53 -1.23 1.95 13.27
CA GLY A 53 -1.52 0.58 12.86
C GLY A 53 -0.27 -0.10 12.33
N SER A 54 -0.48 -1.16 11.56
CA SER A 54 0.55 -1.91 10.87
C SER A 54 0.46 -1.76 9.35
N GLY A 55 1.49 -2.21 8.66
CA GLY A 55 1.53 -2.35 7.20
C GLY A 55 2.45 -3.49 6.81
N VAL A 56 2.36 -3.92 5.55
CA VAL A 56 3.21 -4.98 4.99
C VAL A 56 3.87 -4.50 3.71
N ILE A 57 5.19 -4.63 3.59
CA ILE A 57 5.93 -4.38 2.36
C ILE A 57 5.58 -5.47 1.35
N ILE A 58 5.07 -5.06 0.19
CA ILE A 58 4.64 -5.95 -0.89
C ILE A 58 5.31 -5.63 -2.24
N GLY A 59 6.12 -4.58 -2.29
CA GLY A 59 6.94 -4.23 -3.46
C GLY A 59 8.35 -3.84 -3.05
N GLU A 60 9.34 -4.26 -3.83
CA GLU A 60 10.76 -3.96 -3.60
C GLU A 60 11.06 -2.46 -3.61
N ASP A 61 10.25 -1.69 -4.32
CA ASP A 61 10.29 -0.23 -4.37
C ASP A 61 9.70 0.44 -3.12
N GLY A 62 9.28 -0.32 -2.09
CA GLY A 62 8.74 0.23 -0.85
C GLY A 62 7.24 0.50 -0.91
N VAL A 63 6.50 -0.26 -1.72
CA VAL A 63 5.03 -0.29 -1.69
C VAL A 63 4.58 -1.05 -0.44
N ILE A 64 3.71 -0.42 0.34
CA ILE A 64 3.15 -0.96 1.58
C ILE A 64 1.65 -1.11 1.41
N VAL A 65 1.11 -2.25 1.79
CA VAL A 65 -0.34 -2.42 1.98
C VAL A 65 -0.69 -2.26 3.45
N THR A 66 -1.81 -1.61 3.73
CA THR A 66 -2.41 -1.48 5.06
C THR A 66 -3.93 -1.39 4.91
N ASN A 67 -4.66 -1.25 6.02
CA ASN A 67 -6.08 -0.98 5.96
C ASN A 67 -6.38 0.50 5.64
N TYR A 68 -7.52 0.74 4.98
CA TYR A 68 -7.95 2.10 4.69
C TYR A 68 -8.25 2.87 5.99
N HIS A 69 -8.90 2.24 6.96
CA HIS A 69 -9.23 2.90 8.22
C HIS A 69 -7.99 3.30 9.03
N VAL A 70 -6.86 2.61 8.87
CA VAL A 70 -5.59 2.98 9.53
C VAL A 70 -5.18 4.36 9.05
N ILE A 71 -5.17 4.61 7.73
CA ILE A 71 -4.68 5.86 7.14
C ILE A 71 -5.74 6.96 7.04
N ALA A 72 -6.99 6.67 7.37
CA ALA A 72 -8.10 7.58 7.13
C ALA A 72 -7.96 8.88 7.93
N GLY A 73 -8.11 10.02 7.27
CA GLY A 73 -7.95 11.34 7.88
C GLY A 73 -6.49 11.79 8.06
N GLY A 74 -5.51 10.95 7.71
CA GLY A 74 -4.10 11.29 7.76
C GLY A 74 -3.71 12.34 6.72
N TRP A 75 -2.92 13.31 7.16
CA TRP A 75 -2.19 14.25 6.30
C TRP A 75 -0.91 13.62 5.77
N TYR A 76 -0.11 13.03 6.67
CA TYR A 76 1.09 12.27 6.32
C TYR A 76 1.28 11.06 7.25
N TYR A 77 2.17 10.18 6.86
CA TYR A 77 2.40 8.90 7.51
C TYR A 77 3.87 8.74 7.87
N SER A 78 4.16 8.24 9.06
CA SER A 78 5.49 7.77 9.43
C SER A 78 5.50 6.25 9.47
N VAL A 79 6.47 5.66 8.78
CA VAL A 79 6.65 4.22 8.66
C VAL A 79 7.91 3.81 9.41
N LEU A 80 7.74 2.93 10.40
CA LEU A 80 8.81 2.42 11.25
C LEU A 80 8.97 0.92 11.00
N PHE A 81 10.22 0.50 10.80
CA PHE A 81 10.65 -0.90 10.77
C PHE A 81 11.26 -1.27 12.13
N GLU A 82 11.17 -2.54 12.52
CA GLU A 82 11.75 -3.02 13.80
C GLU A 82 13.24 -2.69 13.93
N ASP A 83 14.05 -2.97 12.89
CA ASP A 83 15.47 -2.64 12.89
C ASP A 83 15.74 -1.12 13.01
N SER A 84 14.76 -0.31 12.60
CA SER A 84 14.89 1.15 12.61
C SER A 84 14.50 1.80 13.94
N GLU A 85 13.80 1.09 14.83
CA GLU A 85 13.42 1.62 16.14
C GLU A 85 14.65 1.98 16.97
N LYS A 86 15.69 1.12 16.95
CA LYS A 86 16.95 1.35 17.68
C LYS A 86 17.83 2.44 17.05
N SER A 87 17.71 2.66 15.74
CA SER A 87 18.48 3.69 15.01
C SER A 87 17.74 5.02 14.86
N GLY A 88 16.45 5.07 15.25
CA GLY A 88 15.61 6.26 15.13
C GLY A 88 15.23 6.64 13.70
N ILE A 89 15.55 5.80 12.70
CA ILE A 89 15.27 6.09 11.30
C ILE A 89 13.76 5.92 11.04
N LYS A 90 13.10 6.99 10.60
CA LYS A 90 11.68 6.96 10.22
C LYS A 90 11.54 7.34 8.75
N TYR A 91 10.66 6.63 8.04
CA TYR A 91 10.30 7.00 6.68
C TYR A 91 8.97 7.74 6.73
N GLU A 92 9.00 9.05 6.52
CA GLU A 92 7.78 9.84 6.39
C GLU A 92 7.29 9.87 4.95
N THR A 93 5.99 9.94 4.71
CA THR A 93 5.49 10.11 3.35
C THR A 93 4.10 10.71 3.30
N TYR A 94 3.83 11.46 2.23
CA TYR A 94 2.48 11.79 1.81
C TYR A 94 1.90 10.76 0.84
N SER A 95 2.71 9.80 0.36
CA SER A 95 2.36 9.02 -0.81
C SER A 95 1.30 7.96 -0.53
N VAL A 96 0.12 8.16 -1.15
CA VAL A 96 -0.98 7.21 -1.17
C VAL A 96 -1.25 6.83 -2.62
N LEU A 97 -0.82 5.62 -3.01
CA LEU A 97 -0.92 5.13 -4.38
C LEU A 97 -2.36 4.80 -4.77
N ASN A 98 -3.13 4.16 -3.89
CA ASN A 98 -4.55 3.89 -4.12
C ASN A 98 -5.24 3.49 -2.82
N THR A 99 -6.56 3.60 -2.78
CA THR A 99 -7.38 3.15 -1.66
C THR A 99 -8.64 2.43 -2.15
N ASN A 100 -9.12 1.49 -1.35
CA ASN A 100 -10.41 0.87 -1.52
C ASN A 100 -11.14 0.86 -0.17
N LYS A 101 -11.94 1.90 0.05
CA LYS A 101 -12.73 2.05 1.29
C LYS A 101 -13.69 0.88 1.53
N LYS A 102 -14.29 0.31 0.47
CA LYS A 102 -15.26 -0.80 0.61
C LYS A 102 -14.61 -2.09 1.09
N LYS A 103 -13.36 -2.34 0.68
CA LYS A 103 -12.58 -3.52 1.04
C LYS A 103 -11.57 -3.25 2.16
N ASP A 104 -11.61 -2.04 2.72
CA ASP A 104 -10.74 -1.57 3.78
C ASP A 104 -9.24 -1.77 3.47
N LEU A 105 -8.78 -1.34 2.29
CA LEU A 105 -7.37 -1.42 1.89
C LEU A 105 -6.83 -0.08 1.41
N ALA A 106 -5.55 0.13 1.66
CA ALA A 106 -4.78 1.24 1.12
C ALA A 106 -3.38 0.79 0.70
N LEU A 107 -2.85 1.43 -0.34
CA LEU A 107 -1.48 1.28 -0.78
C LEU A 107 -0.71 2.58 -0.49
N LEU A 108 0.26 2.50 0.40
CA LEU A 108 1.23 3.56 0.67
C LEU A 108 2.52 3.30 -0.11
N LYS A 109 3.35 4.33 -0.24
CA LYS A 109 4.66 4.22 -0.86
C LYS A 109 5.70 5.00 -0.06
N ILE A 110 6.81 4.36 0.28
CA ILE A 110 7.97 5.04 0.85
C ILE A 110 9.14 5.03 -0.14
N ARG A 111 10.13 5.89 0.10
CA ARG A 111 11.38 5.95 -0.67
C ARG A 111 12.44 5.06 -0.03
N ALA A 112 12.20 3.75 -0.05
CA ALA A 112 13.14 2.76 0.47
C ALA A 112 13.08 1.48 -0.36
N LYS A 113 14.24 0.83 -0.56
CA LYS A 113 14.29 -0.53 -1.07
C LYS A 113 14.17 -1.51 0.10
N LYS A 114 13.22 -2.42 0.03
CA LYS A 114 12.92 -3.39 1.10
C LYS A 114 12.53 -4.74 0.50
N THR A 115 12.77 -5.83 1.22
CA THR A 115 12.33 -7.16 0.79
C THR A 115 10.82 -7.27 0.98
N PRO A 116 10.03 -7.58 -0.06
CA PRO A 116 8.59 -7.75 0.08
C PRO A 116 8.22 -9.12 0.61
N VAL A 117 7.08 -9.19 1.29
CA VAL A 117 6.40 -10.46 1.56
C VAL A 117 5.72 -10.92 0.26
N PRO A 118 5.92 -12.18 -0.18
CA PRO A 118 5.26 -12.69 -1.37
C PRO A 118 3.74 -12.77 -1.16
N LEU A 119 2.97 -12.25 -2.11
CA LEU A 119 1.51 -12.35 -2.10
C LEU A 119 1.06 -13.73 -2.59
N ARG A 120 0.14 -14.37 -1.87
CA ARG A 120 -0.54 -15.57 -2.37
C ARG A 120 -1.42 -15.19 -3.56
N LYS A 121 -1.10 -15.71 -4.75
CA LYS A 121 -1.83 -15.41 -6.00
C LYS A 121 -3.17 -16.13 -6.13
N GLN A 122 -3.26 -17.35 -5.62
CA GLN A 122 -4.47 -18.15 -5.71
C GLN A 122 -5.33 -17.95 -4.46
N ASN A 123 -6.65 -17.86 -4.63
CA ASN A 123 -7.58 -17.77 -3.51
C ASN A 123 -8.07 -19.16 -3.09
N ASP A 124 -7.12 -20.04 -2.80
CA ASP A 124 -7.31 -21.43 -2.38
C ASP A 124 -7.16 -21.61 -0.87
N ILE A 125 -7.32 -20.53 -0.12
CA ILE A 125 -7.32 -20.55 1.33
C ILE A 125 -8.44 -21.49 1.81
N ILE A 126 -8.11 -22.39 2.74
CA ILE A 126 -9.07 -23.36 3.27
C ILE A 126 -9.19 -23.27 4.78
N ARG A 127 -10.37 -23.65 5.29
CA ARG A 127 -10.62 -23.76 6.73
C ARG A 127 -9.68 -24.80 7.34
N GLY A 128 -9.12 -24.49 8.51
CA GLY A 128 -8.19 -25.36 9.24
C GLY A 128 -6.72 -25.16 8.85
N GLN A 129 -6.42 -24.42 7.78
CA GLN A 129 -5.05 -24.09 7.43
C GLN A 129 -4.39 -23.24 8.52
N ARG A 130 -3.16 -23.62 8.90
CA ARG A 130 -2.33 -22.88 9.86
C ARG A 130 -1.87 -21.56 9.26
N VAL A 131 -1.89 -20.53 10.09
CA VAL A 131 -1.48 -19.17 9.73
C VAL A 131 -0.76 -18.53 10.89
N VAL A 132 0.03 -17.51 10.58
CA VAL A 132 0.66 -16.65 11.58
C VAL A 132 0.28 -15.20 11.29
N ALA A 133 0.04 -14.42 12.34
CA ALA A 133 -0.18 -12.99 12.24
C ALA A 133 1.06 -12.24 12.72
N ILE A 134 1.45 -11.19 12.01
CA ILE A 134 2.56 -10.31 12.36
C ILE A 134 2.06 -8.86 12.28
N GLY A 135 2.24 -8.11 13.37
CA GLY A 135 1.82 -6.71 13.42
C GLY A 135 2.32 -6.01 14.68
N SER A 136 1.72 -4.86 15.00
CA SER A 136 2.15 -3.98 16.08
C SER A 136 1.04 -3.73 17.11
N PRO A 137 0.47 -4.77 17.75
CA PRO A 137 -0.60 -4.62 18.73
C PRO A 137 -0.17 -3.70 19.87
N LEU A 138 -1.00 -2.71 20.21
CA LEU A 138 -0.77 -1.74 21.28
C LEU A 138 0.55 -0.97 21.16
N GLY A 139 1.11 -0.87 19.95
CA GLY A 139 2.42 -0.25 19.74
C GLY A 139 3.61 -1.21 19.93
N LEU A 140 3.37 -2.49 20.27
CA LEU A 140 4.43 -3.49 20.42
C LEU A 140 4.79 -4.05 19.04
N MET A 141 5.78 -3.44 18.40
CA MET A 141 6.22 -3.78 17.05
C MET A 141 6.50 -5.28 16.89
N ASN A 142 6.16 -5.79 15.71
CA ASN A 142 6.54 -7.11 15.23
C ASN A 142 6.13 -8.28 16.16
N THR A 143 5.00 -8.11 16.87
CA THR A 143 4.38 -9.20 17.62
C THR A 143 3.95 -10.30 16.67
N PHE A 144 4.40 -11.51 16.96
CA PHE A 144 4.14 -12.72 16.19
C PHE A 144 3.14 -13.61 16.94
N SER A 145 2.09 -14.07 16.26
CA SER A 145 1.09 -14.96 16.84
C SER A 145 0.66 -16.06 15.86
N GLU A 146 0.34 -17.24 16.38
CA GLU A 146 -0.13 -18.37 15.55
C GLU A 146 -1.64 -18.56 15.66
N GLY A 147 -2.23 -19.17 14.63
CA GLY A 147 -3.61 -19.63 14.65
C GLY A 147 -3.97 -20.45 13.42
N ILE A 148 -5.27 -20.59 13.19
CA ILE A 148 -5.82 -21.24 12.02
C ILE A 148 -6.86 -20.37 11.35
N ILE A 149 -7.11 -20.62 10.06
CA ILE A 149 -8.27 -20.07 9.36
C ILE A 149 -9.53 -20.78 9.87
N SER A 150 -10.30 -20.09 10.69
CA SER A 150 -11.55 -20.59 11.29
C SER A 150 -12.70 -20.61 10.29
N GLY A 151 -12.61 -19.82 9.21
CA GLY A 151 -13.61 -19.80 8.14
C GLY A 151 -13.39 -18.67 7.16
N ILE A 152 -14.03 -18.78 6.00
CA ILE A 152 -14.12 -17.70 5.00
C ILE A 152 -15.55 -17.23 5.01
N ARG A 153 -15.76 -15.94 5.28
CA ARG A 153 -17.08 -15.34 5.38
C ARG A 153 -17.31 -14.44 4.18
N LYS A 154 -18.47 -14.60 3.57
CA LYS A 154 -18.94 -13.75 2.46
C LYS A 154 -20.05 -12.88 2.99
N THR A 155 -19.96 -11.58 2.74
CA THR A 155 -21.06 -10.63 2.96
C THR A 155 -21.54 -10.12 1.61
N GLU A 156 -22.59 -9.30 1.60
CA GLU A 156 -23.05 -8.65 0.36
C GLU A 156 -21.99 -7.72 -0.26
N ASN A 157 -21.09 -7.16 0.56
CA ASN A 157 -20.18 -6.10 0.12
C ASN A 157 -18.72 -6.55 -0.01
N TYR A 158 -18.27 -7.51 0.81
CA TYR A 158 -16.90 -8.02 0.80
C TYR A 158 -16.76 -9.36 1.54
N ASP A 159 -15.70 -10.09 1.20
CA ASP A 159 -15.29 -11.31 1.89
C ASP A 159 -14.27 -10.97 2.98
N PHE A 160 -14.25 -11.77 4.05
CA PHE A 160 -13.20 -11.71 5.06
C PHE A 160 -12.77 -13.11 5.52
N ILE A 161 -11.51 -13.21 5.94
CA ILE A 161 -10.95 -14.41 6.55
C ILE A 161 -11.19 -14.30 8.05
N GLN A 162 -11.84 -15.29 8.64
CA GLN A 162 -11.91 -15.46 10.09
C GLN A 162 -10.72 -16.31 10.54
N THR A 163 -9.98 -15.85 11.54
CA THR A 163 -8.79 -16.53 12.08
C THR A 163 -8.85 -16.60 13.61
N THR A 164 -8.22 -17.62 14.18
CA THR A 164 -7.98 -17.69 15.63
C THR A 164 -6.69 -16.98 16.05
N ALA A 165 -5.84 -16.59 15.10
CA ALA A 165 -4.57 -15.92 15.40
C ALA A 165 -4.83 -14.63 16.19
N PRO A 166 -4.29 -14.48 17.42
CA PRO A 166 -4.52 -13.31 18.25
C PRO A 166 -4.07 -12.02 17.57
N ILE A 167 -4.95 -11.03 17.56
CA ILE A 167 -4.69 -9.65 17.15
C ILE A 167 -5.32 -8.68 18.15
N SER A 168 -4.90 -7.42 18.14
CA SER A 168 -5.40 -6.38 19.05
C SER A 168 -5.38 -5.02 18.33
N PRO A 169 -5.95 -3.95 18.92
CA PRO A 169 -5.77 -2.61 18.36
C PRO A 169 -4.29 -2.33 18.05
N GLY A 170 -3.99 -1.81 16.87
CA GLY A 170 -2.61 -1.65 16.37
C GLY A 170 -2.14 -2.78 15.44
N SER A 171 -2.73 -3.97 15.48
CA SER A 171 -2.46 -5.03 14.51
C SER A 171 -3.10 -4.78 13.13
N SER A 172 -4.07 -3.87 13.03
CA SER A 172 -4.76 -3.56 11.78
C SER A 172 -3.77 -3.08 10.71
N GLY A 173 -3.81 -3.69 9.53
CA GLY A 173 -2.87 -3.51 8.43
C GLY A 173 -1.68 -4.47 8.42
N GLY A 174 -1.56 -5.31 9.44
CA GLY A 174 -0.49 -6.32 9.58
C GLY A 174 -0.67 -7.53 8.67
N ALA A 175 0.32 -8.42 8.71
CA ALA A 175 0.37 -9.60 7.85
C ALA A 175 -0.39 -10.77 8.48
N LEU A 176 -1.17 -11.49 7.66
CA LEU A 176 -1.60 -12.86 7.93
C LEU A 176 -0.93 -13.77 6.89
N LEU A 177 -0.01 -14.62 7.33
CA LEU A 177 0.80 -15.48 6.46
C LEU A 177 0.39 -16.95 6.58
N ASN A 178 0.47 -17.70 5.48
CA ASN A 178 0.47 -19.16 5.54
C ASN A 178 1.87 -19.69 5.96
N LEU A 179 1.99 -21.00 6.17
CA LEU A 179 3.27 -21.60 6.55
C LEU A 179 4.34 -21.60 5.45
N TYR A 180 4.00 -21.21 4.21
CA TYR A 180 4.98 -20.98 3.15
C TYR A 180 5.57 -19.56 3.17
N GLY A 181 5.09 -18.69 4.08
CA GLY A 181 5.48 -17.29 4.17
C GLY A 181 4.80 -16.40 3.14
N GLU A 182 3.72 -16.87 2.54
CA GLU A 182 2.92 -16.09 1.59
C GLU A 182 1.82 -15.32 2.34
N LEU A 183 1.64 -14.05 2.00
CA LEU A 183 0.57 -13.21 2.52
C LEU A 183 -0.77 -13.70 2.00
N VAL A 184 -1.61 -14.19 2.91
CA VAL A 184 -2.97 -14.66 2.64
C VAL A 184 -4.04 -13.65 3.04
N GLY A 185 -3.71 -12.71 3.93
CA GLY A 185 -4.59 -11.60 4.27
C GLY A 185 -3.92 -10.47 5.04
N ILE A 186 -4.65 -9.39 5.23
CA ILE A 186 -4.28 -8.20 6.01
C ILE A 186 -5.13 -8.17 7.27
N THR A 187 -4.52 -8.29 8.45
CA THR A 187 -5.25 -8.25 9.73
C THR A 187 -6.00 -6.92 9.86
N ALA A 188 -7.27 -6.92 10.28
CA ALA A 188 -8.09 -5.69 10.21
C ALA A 188 -8.88 -5.38 11.48
N ALA A 189 -9.73 -6.31 11.92
CA ALA A 189 -10.61 -6.09 13.07
C ALA A 189 -10.71 -7.34 13.95
N HIS A 190 -11.08 -7.13 15.21
CA HIS A 190 -11.43 -8.19 16.14
C HIS A 190 -12.87 -7.96 16.64
N PHE A 191 -13.61 -9.03 16.86
CA PHE A 191 -14.89 -8.95 17.55
C PHE A 191 -14.64 -8.88 19.06
N ILE A 192 -14.84 -7.70 19.65
CA ILE A 192 -14.51 -7.39 21.06
C ILE A 192 -15.14 -8.38 22.04
N ASP A 193 -16.34 -8.89 21.74
CA ASP A 193 -17.09 -9.82 22.61
C ASP A 193 -16.84 -11.31 22.28
N GLY A 194 -15.97 -11.61 21.31
CA GLY A 194 -15.73 -12.98 20.82
C GLY A 194 -14.26 -13.39 20.93
N GLN A 195 -13.92 -14.22 21.92
CA GLN A 195 -12.56 -14.73 22.07
C GLN A 195 -12.11 -15.52 20.83
N ASN A 196 -10.92 -15.21 20.31
CA ASN A 196 -10.33 -15.84 19.12
C ASN A 196 -11.21 -15.76 17.85
N ILE A 197 -12.05 -14.72 17.75
CA ILE A 197 -12.78 -14.38 16.52
C ILE A 197 -12.15 -13.13 15.92
N ASN A 198 -11.09 -13.32 15.15
CA ASN A 198 -10.34 -12.27 14.48
C ASN A 198 -10.65 -12.25 12.98
N VAL A 199 -10.50 -11.09 12.33
CA VAL A 199 -10.70 -10.98 10.89
C VAL A 199 -9.53 -10.36 10.14
N ALA A 200 -9.33 -10.85 8.92
CA ALA A 200 -8.37 -10.31 7.96
C ALA A 200 -9.04 -10.08 6.60
N VAL A 201 -8.63 -9.03 5.91
CA VAL A 201 -8.99 -8.76 4.52
C VAL A 201 -8.21 -9.71 3.60
N PRO A 202 -8.86 -10.46 2.70
CA PRO A 202 -8.17 -11.41 1.83
C PRO A 202 -7.10 -10.77 0.93
N ALA A 203 -5.95 -11.42 0.77
CA ALA A 203 -4.86 -10.93 -0.08
C ALA A 203 -5.25 -10.77 -1.56
N LYS A 204 -6.26 -11.52 -2.04
CA LYS A 204 -6.81 -11.32 -3.40
C LYS A 204 -7.26 -9.88 -3.66
N TYR A 205 -7.77 -9.19 -2.64
CA TYR A 205 -8.20 -7.80 -2.79
C TYR A 205 -7.02 -6.83 -2.90
N VAL A 206 -5.84 -7.20 -2.38
CA VAL A 206 -4.59 -6.47 -2.60
C VAL A 206 -4.15 -6.61 -4.06
N LEU A 207 -4.21 -7.82 -4.62
CA LEU A 207 -3.90 -8.06 -6.03
C LEU A 207 -4.84 -7.27 -6.95
N GLU A 208 -6.15 -7.35 -6.70
CA GLU A 208 -7.14 -6.56 -7.44
C GLU A 208 -6.85 -5.05 -7.33
N LEU A 209 -6.46 -4.55 -6.15
CA LEU A 209 -6.11 -3.15 -5.97
C LEU A 209 -4.84 -2.76 -6.73
N LEU A 210 -3.85 -3.64 -6.80
CA LEU A 210 -2.62 -3.42 -7.58
C LEU A 210 -2.87 -3.36 -9.09
N GLU A 211 -3.83 -4.16 -9.59
CA GLU A 211 -4.21 -4.24 -11.00
C GLU A 211 -5.14 -3.10 -11.45
N GLN A 212 -5.68 -2.30 -10.53
CA GLN A 212 -6.51 -1.16 -10.90
C GLN A 212 -5.71 -0.16 -11.73
N ARG A 213 -6.34 0.32 -12.81
CA ARG A 213 -5.80 1.37 -13.70
C ARG A 213 -5.27 2.58 -12.92
N ALA A 214 -5.95 3.01 -11.86
CA ALA A 214 -5.49 4.10 -11.01
C ALA A 214 -4.13 3.80 -10.37
N THR A 215 -3.95 2.60 -9.78
CA THR A 215 -2.67 2.19 -9.18
C THR A 215 -1.54 2.16 -10.22
N ILE A 216 -1.81 1.65 -11.42
CA ILE A 216 -0.82 1.60 -12.51
C ILE A 216 -0.37 3.01 -12.89
N ILE A 217 -1.31 3.94 -13.11
CA ILE A 217 -1.03 5.34 -13.43
C ILE A 217 -0.24 6.01 -12.30
N ASN A 218 -0.63 5.80 -11.04
CA ASN A 218 0.01 6.44 -9.89
C ASN A 218 1.43 5.93 -9.67
N ARG A 219 1.69 4.64 -9.89
CA ARG A 219 3.06 4.10 -9.89
C ARG A 219 3.89 4.68 -11.02
N GLU A 220 3.34 4.82 -12.22
CA GLU A 220 4.02 5.48 -13.33
C GLU A 220 4.39 6.93 -12.96
N ILE A 221 3.46 7.68 -12.37
CA ILE A 221 3.73 9.06 -11.94
C ILE A 221 4.84 9.08 -10.88
N MET A 222 4.73 8.26 -9.85
CA MET A 222 5.70 8.23 -8.76
C MET A 222 7.09 7.76 -9.20
N ASN A 223 7.18 6.83 -10.13
CA ASN A 223 8.48 6.30 -10.57
C ASN A 223 9.19 7.26 -11.53
N ASN A 224 8.45 7.99 -12.36
CA ASN A 224 9.04 8.77 -13.44
C ASN A 224 9.10 10.28 -13.15
N TYR A 225 8.22 10.78 -12.28
CA TYR A 225 8.02 12.23 -12.10
C TYR A 225 8.04 12.67 -10.63
N SER A 226 8.45 11.80 -9.71
CA SER A 226 8.59 12.19 -8.30
C SER A 226 9.88 12.97 -8.01
N ILE A 227 10.71 13.24 -9.00
CA ILE A 227 11.95 14.01 -8.86
C ILE A 227 12.00 15.06 -9.98
N PHE A 228 12.14 16.33 -9.60
CA PHE A 228 12.37 17.44 -10.50
C PHE A 228 13.82 17.92 -10.37
N LYS A 229 14.45 18.25 -11.50
CA LYS A 229 15.84 18.73 -11.57
C LYS A 229 15.90 20.05 -12.29
N PHE A 230 16.59 21.01 -11.68
CA PHE A 230 16.85 22.33 -12.27
C PHE A 230 18.25 22.77 -11.89
N GLU A 231 19.15 22.88 -12.86
CA GLU A 231 20.58 23.16 -12.63
C GLU A 231 21.19 22.16 -11.63
N ASN A 232 21.63 22.62 -10.46
CA ASN A 232 22.17 21.82 -9.36
C ASN A 232 21.13 21.50 -8.27
N ILE A 233 19.87 21.87 -8.46
CA ILE A 233 18.77 21.66 -7.52
C ILE A 233 18.00 20.39 -7.90
N GLU A 234 17.72 19.54 -6.93
CA GLU A 234 16.86 18.38 -7.05
C GLU A 234 15.74 18.48 -6.01
N ILE A 235 14.47 18.43 -6.45
CA ILE A 235 13.30 18.43 -5.56
C ILE A 235 12.57 17.10 -5.68
N MET A 236 12.36 16.48 -4.53
CA MET A 236 11.63 15.23 -4.39
C MET A 236 10.18 15.52 -4.01
N PHE A 237 9.25 14.79 -4.64
CA PHE A 237 7.82 14.87 -4.38
C PHE A 237 7.27 13.51 -3.95
N ASP A 238 6.29 13.56 -3.05
CA ASP A 238 5.38 12.47 -2.74
C ASP A 238 4.03 12.72 -3.43
N GLY A 239 3.26 11.65 -3.65
CA GLY A 239 2.06 11.73 -4.47
C GLY A 239 0.79 11.27 -3.77
N ILE A 240 -0.21 12.13 -3.73
CA ILE A 240 -1.59 11.80 -3.34
C ILE A 240 -2.43 11.78 -4.60
N PHE A 241 -3.02 10.62 -4.89
CA PHE A 241 -3.75 10.42 -6.13
C PHE A 241 -5.18 9.98 -5.83
N ARG A 242 -6.14 10.64 -6.48
CA ARG A 242 -7.57 10.33 -6.31
C ARG A 242 -8.25 10.25 -7.66
N SER A 243 -8.67 9.05 -8.03
CA SER A 243 -9.60 8.85 -9.14
C SER A 243 -11.02 9.12 -8.67
N ARG A 244 -11.80 9.92 -9.41
CA ARG A 244 -13.25 10.08 -9.20
C ARG A 244 -14.02 9.43 -10.35
N TYR A 245 -15.33 9.29 -10.15
CA TYR A 245 -16.25 8.91 -11.23
C TYR A 245 -16.15 9.91 -12.40
N ASP A 246 -16.42 9.42 -13.62
CA ASP A 246 -16.44 10.19 -14.88
C ASP A 246 -15.10 10.75 -15.36
N GLU A 247 -14.04 9.92 -15.37
CA GLU A 247 -12.72 10.25 -15.93
C GLU A 247 -12.03 11.48 -15.31
N ASN A 248 -12.51 11.95 -14.15
CA ASN A 248 -11.87 13.02 -13.41
C ASN A 248 -10.77 12.44 -12.53
N TYR A 249 -9.53 12.87 -12.76
CA TYR A 249 -8.38 12.40 -12.01
C TYR A 249 -7.72 13.56 -11.26
N LYS A 250 -7.58 13.43 -9.93
CA LYS A 250 -6.84 14.41 -9.13
C LYS A 250 -5.45 13.86 -8.80
N ILE A 251 -4.43 14.65 -9.12
CA ILE A 251 -3.02 14.37 -8.88
C ILE A 251 -2.49 15.50 -8.02
N ALA A 252 -2.03 15.19 -6.81
CA ALA A 252 -1.37 16.17 -5.97
C ALA A 252 0.04 15.66 -5.63
N LEU A 253 1.04 16.47 -5.97
CA LEU A 253 2.44 16.21 -5.66
C LEU A 253 2.86 17.18 -4.56
N TYR A 254 3.18 16.64 -3.39
CA TYR A 254 3.65 17.41 -2.23
C TYR A 254 5.15 17.23 -2.06
N GLN A 255 5.88 18.29 -1.77
CA GLN A 255 7.31 18.19 -1.48
C GLN A 255 7.54 17.11 -0.42
N CYS A 256 8.40 16.15 -0.75
CA CYS A 256 8.74 15.02 0.09
C CYS A 256 9.29 15.52 1.43
N ARG A 257 8.89 14.90 2.53
CA ARG A 257 9.31 15.36 3.87
C ARG A 257 10.80 15.15 4.14
N GLN A 258 11.43 14.26 3.38
CA GLN A 258 12.86 14.00 3.43
C GLN A 258 13.67 14.85 2.44
N ASP A 259 13.02 15.73 1.68
CA ASP A 259 13.71 16.65 0.79
C ASP A 259 14.43 17.72 1.62
N SER A 260 15.70 17.98 1.31
CA SER A 260 16.54 18.94 2.05
C SER A 260 16.41 20.36 1.53
N ASN A 261 15.84 20.56 0.34
CA ASN A 261 15.64 21.88 -0.23
C ASN A 261 14.35 22.50 0.31
N ASP A 262 14.23 23.82 0.28
CA ASP A 262 13.00 24.51 0.67
C ASP A 262 12.24 24.97 -0.57
N LEU A 263 11.28 24.16 -1.03
CA LEU A 263 10.51 24.51 -2.23
C LEU A 263 9.80 25.86 -2.07
N SER A 264 9.35 26.21 -0.86
CA SER A 264 8.65 27.47 -0.61
C SER A 264 9.52 28.72 -0.77
N GLU A 265 10.84 28.57 -0.61
CA GLU A 265 11.80 29.62 -0.92
C GLU A 265 12.19 29.61 -2.40
N LEU A 266 12.37 28.42 -2.99
CA LEU A 266 12.80 28.27 -4.38
C LEU A 266 11.79 28.82 -5.39
N ILE A 267 10.49 28.67 -5.14
CA ILE A 267 9.45 29.20 -6.04
C ILE A 267 9.41 30.73 -6.08
N LYS A 268 10.11 31.43 -5.17
CA LYS A 268 10.27 32.90 -5.26
C LYS A 268 11.14 33.32 -6.43
N ASN A 269 11.96 32.41 -6.97
CA ASN A 269 12.69 32.61 -8.22
C ASN A 269 11.74 32.34 -9.41
N PRO A 270 11.40 33.37 -10.22
CA PRO A 270 10.45 33.22 -11.32
C PRO A 270 10.90 32.20 -12.40
N ILE A 271 12.20 32.08 -12.64
CA ILE A 271 12.76 31.17 -13.64
C ILE A 271 12.58 29.72 -13.17
N PHE A 272 12.96 29.44 -11.93
CA PHE A 272 12.76 28.12 -11.31
C PHE A 272 11.26 27.76 -11.26
N CYS A 273 10.42 28.71 -10.84
CA CYS A 273 8.98 28.52 -10.71
C CYS A 273 8.35 28.15 -12.06
N SER A 274 8.65 28.91 -13.13
CA SER A 274 8.13 28.60 -14.47
C SER A 274 8.62 27.23 -14.94
N ALA A 275 9.90 26.90 -14.76
CA ALA A 275 10.45 25.62 -15.18
C ALA A 275 9.78 24.43 -14.48
N LEU A 276 9.54 24.54 -13.16
CA LEU A 276 8.85 23.51 -12.37
C LEU A 276 7.40 23.30 -12.84
N GLU A 277 6.65 24.39 -12.97
CA GLU A 277 5.25 24.35 -13.38
C GLU A 277 5.10 23.79 -14.79
N ASP A 278 5.89 24.29 -15.74
CA ASP A 278 5.84 23.88 -17.14
C ASP A 278 6.21 22.40 -17.29
N TYR A 279 7.26 21.95 -16.59
CA TYR A 279 7.66 20.54 -16.56
C TYR A 279 6.49 19.65 -16.14
N TYR A 280 5.87 19.91 -14.99
CA TYR A 280 4.83 19.03 -14.48
C TYR A 280 3.53 19.13 -15.27
N ILE A 281 3.14 20.32 -15.73
CA ILE A 281 1.98 20.48 -16.63
C ILE A 281 2.17 19.64 -17.89
N GLU A 282 3.36 19.67 -18.50
CA GLU A 282 3.68 18.87 -19.69
C GLU A 282 3.62 17.37 -19.37
N LYS A 283 4.25 16.91 -18.27
CA LYS A 283 4.25 15.49 -17.91
C LYS A 283 2.85 14.97 -17.60
N ILE A 284 2.04 15.72 -16.87
CA ILE A 284 0.66 15.32 -16.60
C ILE A 284 -0.18 15.31 -17.88
N LYS A 285 0.01 16.25 -18.82
CA LYS A 285 -0.64 16.19 -20.15
C LYS A 285 -0.29 14.90 -20.90
N ILE A 286 0.99 14.50 -20.89
CA ILE A 286 1.45 13.27 -21.55
C ILE A 286 0.81 12.04 -20.91
N ILE A 287 0.83 11.95 -19.57
CA ILE A 287 0.21 10.84 -18.84
C ILE A 287 -1.29 10.79 -19.09
N ALA A 288 -1.97 11.94 -19.04
CA ALA A 288 -3.40 12.03 -19.29
C ALA A 288 -3.75 11.58 -20.71
N ALA A 289 -2.99 12.00 -21.73
CA ALA A 289 -3.19 11.55 -23.10
C ALA A 289 -2.93 10.05 -23.26
N LYS A 290 -1.79 9.56 -22.76
CA LYS A 290 -1.40 8.13 -22.79
C LYS A 290 -2.47 7.23 -22.19
N HIS A 291 -3.03 7.66 -21.06
CA HIS A 291 -4.03 6.89 -20.33
C HIS A 291 -5.45 7.35 -20.64
N GLY A 292 -5.74 8.16 -21.66
CA GLY A 292 -7.11 8.57 -22.00
C GLY A 292 -7.89 9.23 -20.85
N ILE A 293 -7.24 10.09 -20.06
CA ILE A 293 -7.85 10.86 -18.98
C ILE A 293 -8.36 12.18 -19.56
N GLY A 294 -9.66 12.30 -19.76
CA GLY A 294 -10.27 13.50 -20.37
C GLY A 294 -10.32 14.72 -19.46
N ARG A 295 -10.22 14.55 -18.13
CA ARG A 295 -10.29 15.63 -17.14
C ARG A 295 -9.36 15.38 -15.98
N TYR A 296 -8.59 16.40 -15.60
CA TYR A 296 -7.71 16.28 -14.44
C TYR A 296 -7.53 17.59 -13.68
N GLU A 297 -7.29 17.44 -12.40
CA GLU A 297 -6.84 18.48 -11.48
C GLU A 297 -5.43 18.08 -11.01
N PHE A 298 -4.48 18.99 -11.18
CA PHE A 298 -3.10 18.82 -10.80
C PHE A 298 -2.73 19.88 -9.76
N GLU A 299 -2.11 19.45 -8.67
CA GLU A 299 -1.64 20.31 -7.58
C GLU A 299 -0.16 20.04 -7.31
N LEU A 300 0.62 21.10 -7.14
CA LEU A 300 1.96 21.07 -6.56
C LEU A 300 1.90 21.78 -5.21
N GLY A 301 2.38 21.14 -4.16
CA GLY A 301 2.34 21.70 -2.81
C GLY A 301 3.67 21.62 -2.09
N ALA A 302 3.93 22.60 -1.23
CA ALA A 302 4.98 22.55 -0.22
C ALA A 302 4.53 23.33 1.00
N ARG A 303 4.74 22.80 2.21
CA ARG A 303 4.26 23.43 3.45
C ARG A 303 2.78 23.85 3.31
N ASN A 304 2.53 25.15 3.38
CA ASN A 304 1.20 25.74 3.41
C ASN A 304 0.88 26.44 2.09
N ILE A 305 1.64 26.20 1.02
CA ILE A 305 1.47 26.83 -0.28
C ILE A 305 1.21 25.78 -1.36
N MET A 306 0.38 26.14 -2.33
CA MET A 306 -0.03 25.25 -3.40
C MET A 306 -0.21 26.00 -4.71
N PHE A 307 0.29 25.39 -5.77
CA PHE A 307 -0.03 25.71 -7.16
C PHE A 307 -1.06 24.70 -7.66
N SER A 308 -2.00 25.16 -8.48
CA SER A 308 -3.01 24.28 -9.06
C SER A 308 -3.22 24.56 -10.54
N PHE A 309 -3.38 23.48 -11.30
CA PHE A 309 -3.67 23.49 -12.72
C PHE A 309 -4.80 22.50 -13.00
N SER A 310 -5.80 22.88 -13.79
CA SER A 310 -6.87 21.96 -14.19
C SER A 310 -7.15 22.03 -15.68
N LEU A 311 -7.55 20.88 -16.22
CA LEU A 311 -8.12 20.76 -17.55
C LEU A 311 -9.55 20.20 -17.42
N LYS A 312 -10.54 21.07 -17.64
CA LYS A 312 -11.95 20.70 -17.54
C LYS A 312 -12.69 21.11 -18.81
N ARG A 313 -13.29 20.13 -19.51
CA ARG A 313 -14.04 20.35 -20.76
C ARG A 313 -13.23 21.12 -21.82
N GLY A 314 -11.95 20.77 -21.99
CA GLY A 314 -11.04 21.44 -22.93
C GLY A 314 -10.59 22.84 -22.52
N LYS A 315 -11.04 23.36 -21.36
CA LYS A 315 -10.57 24.64 -20.81
C LYS A 315 -9.47 24.39 -19.79
N PHE A 316 -8.38 25.13 -19.95
CA PHE A 316 -7.26 25.15 -19.01
C PHE A 316 -7.48 26.26 -17.98
N GLN A 317 -7.27 25.95 -16.71
CA GLN A 317 -7.22 26.94 -15.63
C GLN A 317 -5.93 26.73 -14.84
N LYS A 318 -5.06 27.74 -14.85
CA LYS A 318 -3.82 27.80 -14.09
C LYS A 318 -3.98 28.85 -13.00
N ASN A 319 -3.72 28.49 -11.75
CA ASN A 319 -3.69 29.43 -10.64
C ASN A 319 -2.23 29.68 -10.22
N GLU A 320 -1.98 30.79 -9.54
CA GLU A 320 -0.67 31.07 -8.93
C GLU A 320 -0.47 30.28 -7.64
N TRP A 321 0.78 30.20 -7.18
CA TRP A 321 1.09 29.70 -5.84
C TRP A 321 0.37 30.54 -4.79
N SER A 322 -0.46 29.89 -3.99
CA SER A 322 -1.26 30.56 -2.96
C SER A 322 -1.29 29.73 -1.67
N PRO A 323 -1.55 30.35 -0.51
CA PRO A 323 -1.73 29.61 0.72
C PRO A 323 -2.83 28.56 0.58
N ILE A 324 -2.62 27.37 1.14
CA ILE A 324 -3.63 26.34 1.25
C ILE A 324 -4.73 26.90 2.15
N LEU A 325 -5.82 27.36 1.53
CA LEU A 325 -7.04 27.65 2.25
C LEU A 325 -7.50 26.32 2.83
N THR A 326 -7.53 26.23 4.16
CA THR A 326 -7.91 25.04 4.93
C THR A 326 -9.23 24.43 4.44
N LYS A 327 -9.13 23.54 3.46
CA LYS A 327 -10.22 22.70 2.96
C LYS A 327 -9.64 21.34 2.64
N ASN A 328 -9.76 20.46 3.64
CA ASN A 328 -9.66 18.99 3.60
C ASN A 328 -9.05 18.42 2.32
N ILE A 329 -7.74 18.13 2.37
CA ILE A 329 -7.06 17.39 1.30
C ILE A 329 -7.69 16.05 1.05
#